data_AF-A0A1S9PHD1-F1
#
_entry.id   AF-A0A1S9PHD1-F1
#
_cell.length_a   1.000
_cell.length_b   1.000
_cell.length_c   1.000
_cell.angle_alpha   90.00
_cell.angle_beta   90.00
_cell.angle_gamma   90.00
#
_symmetry.space_group_name_H-M   'P 1'
#
loop_
_entity.id
_entity.type
_entity.pdbx_description
1 polymer ?
#
loop_
_entity_poly.entity_id
_entity_poly.type
_entity_poly.pdbx_seq_one_letter_code
_entity_poly.pdbx_strand_id
1 'polypeptide(L)'
;MSYSTGRFNDLLKKDLMDWVWNNPKLLHKITKRELEFLFEVDPQRGLSIDLRRFEIDYYKATFYPPEEKKKHIDEFVRKVCGVIYKTLKTSGREDITITITVRHMISEVSHWKTFFISEAYDNSKLSPLNKKDQDWFNKF
;
A
#
# COMPACT_ATOMS: atom_id res chain seq x y z
N MET A 1 -3.12 -16.27 -21.22
CA MET A 1 -2.33 -15.09 -20.77
C MET A 1 -2.16 -15.00 -19.24
N SER A 2 -2.22 -16.09 -18.46
CA SER A 2 -2.31 -16.02 -16.98
C SER A 2 -0.98 -16.17 -16.22
N TYR A 3 0.08 -16.71 -16.85
CA TYR A 3 1.35 -17.03 -16.17
C TYR A 3 2.22 -15.80 -15.84
N SER A 4 2.11 -14.70 -16.60
CA SER A 4 2.97 -13.52 -16.40
C SER A 4 2.49 -12.64 -15.23
N THR A 5 1.18 -12.62 -14.94
CA THR A 5 0.58 -11.78 -13.89
C THR A 5 0.82 -12.35 -12.50
N GLY A 6 0.73 -13.67 -12.31
CA GLY A 6 1.06 -14.32 -11.03
C GLY A 6 2.49 -14.03 -10.60
N ARG A 7 3.46 -14.21 -11.51
CA ARG A 7 4.88 -13.93 -11.23
C ARG A 7 5.16 -12.47 -10.88
N PHE A 8 4.44 -11.52 -11.48
CA PHE A 8 4.55 -10.10 -11.12
C PHE A 8 3.99 -9.83 -9.72
N ASN A 9 2.83 -10.39 -9.38
CA ASN A 9 2.21 -10.20 -8.07
C ASN A 9 3.08 -10.78 -6.94
N ASP A 10 3.69 -11.94 -7.16
CA ASP A 10 4.61 -12.57 -6.22
C ASP A 10 5.87 -11.71 -6.03
N LEU A 11 6.45 -11.22 -7.13
CA LEU A 11 7.59 -10.31 -7.10
C LEU A 11 7.25 -9.02 -6.35
N LEU A 12 6.09 -8.43 -6.64
CA LEU A 12 5.64 -7.21 -6.00
C LEU A 12 5.42 -7.39 -4.50
N LYS A 13 4.76 -8.49 -4.09
CA LYS A 13 4.57 -8.80 -2.68
C LYS A 13 5.92 -8.93 -1.98
N LYS A 14 6.87 -9.64 -2.60
CA LYS A 14 8.23 -9.78 -2.08
C LYS A 14 8.94 -8.44 -1.92
N ASP A 15 8.97 -7.61 -2.96
CA ASP A 15 9.65 -6.31 -2.92
C ASP A 15 9.04 -5.38 -1.85
N LEU A 16 7.73 -5.42 -1.67
CA LEU A 16 7.03 -4.66 -0.62
C LEU A 16 7.42 -5.15 0.79
N MET A 17 7.45 -6.47 0.99
CA MET A 17 7.88 -7.05 2.26
C MET A 17 9.35 -6.74 2.56
N ASP A 18 10.23 -6.90 1.57
CA ASP A 18 11.66 -6.58 1.69
C ASP A 18 11.87 -5.10 2.00
N TRP A 19 11.10 -4.20 1.39
CA TRP A 19 11.15 -2.78 1.70
C TRP A 19 10.80 -2.48 3.16
N VAL A 20 9.73 -3.07 3.70
CA VAL A 20 9.34 -2.87 5.10
C VAL A 20 10.37 -3.47 6.05
N TRP A 21 10.82 -4.70 5.78
CA TRP A 21 11.75 -5.42 6.64
C TRP A 21 13.12 -4.73 6.73
N ASN A 22 13.59 -4.16 5.61
CA ASN A 22 14.88 -3.48 5.56
C ASN A 22 14.81 -1.98 5.93
N ASN A 23 13.65 -1.45 6.28
CA ASN A 23 13.50 -0.06 6.69
C ASN A 23 13.78 0.08 8.21
N PRO A 24 14.86 0.77 8.62
CA PRO A 24 15.23 0.87 10.04
C PRO A 24 14.17 1.52 10.94
N LYS A 25 13.26 2.33 10.37
CA LYS A 25 12.17 2.97 11.12
C LYS A 25 10.97 2.05 11.35
N LEU A 26 10.83 1.02 10.53
CA LEU A 26 9.76 0.01 10.61
C LEU A 26 10.26 -1.32 11.20
N LEU A 27 11.58 -1.51 11.21
CA LEU A 27 12.25 -2.62 11.85
C LEU A 27 11.84 -2.69 13.33
N HIS A 28 11.43 -3.87 13.77
CA HIS A 28 10.84 -4.11 15.11
C HIS A 28 9.51 -3.40 15.38
N LYS A 29 8.82 -2.88 14.37
CA LYS A 29 7.43 -2.39 14.49
C LYS A 29 6.42 -3.36 13.90
N ILE A 30 6.90 -4.46 13.34
CA ILE A 30 6.10 -5.54 12.75
C ILE A 30 6.92 -6.83 12.87
N THR A 31 6.24 -7.94 13.13
CA THR A 31 6.89 -9.26 13.14
C THR A 31 6.98 -9.82 11.73
N LYS A 32 7.88 -10.77 11.49
CA LYS A 32 7.98 -11.44 10.17
C LYS A 32 6.66 -12.10 9.76
N ARG A 33 5.95 -12.70 10.72
CA ARG A 33 4.63 -13.31 10.50
C ARG A 33 3.60 -12.25 10.10
N GLU A 34 3.49 -11.15 10.84
CA GLU A 34 2.51 -10.11 10.52
C GLU A 34 2.83 -9.39 9.20
N LEU A 35 4.11 -9.30 8.83
CA LEU A 35 4.54 -8.75 7.55
C LEU A 35 3.98 -9.52 6.33
N GLU A 36 3.80 -10.84 6.43
CA GLU A 36 3.18 -11.65 5.37
C GLU A 36 1.73 -11.27 5.10
N PHE A 37 1.05 -10.71 6.10
CA PHE A 37 -0.35 -10.27 6.06
C PHE A 37 -0.51 -8.76 5.92
N LEU A 38 0.60 -7.99 5.96
CA LEU A 38 0.58 -6.55 5.73
C LEU A 38 0.13 -6.23 4.30
N PHE A 39 0.60 -7.03 3.32
CA PHE A 39 0.30 -6.85 1.91
C PHE A 39 -0.38 -8.08 1.31
N GLU A 40 -1.54 -7.85 0.69
CA GLU A 40 -2.30 -8.86 -0.04
C GLU A 40 -2.49 -8.37 -1.47
N VAL A 41 -1.87 -9.04 -2.44
CA VAL A 41 -1.94 -8.68 -3.86
C VAL A 41 -2.91 -9.63 -4.54
N ASP A 42 -4.05 -9.11 -4.98
CA ASP A 42 -5.08 -9.84 -5.69
C ASP A 42 -5.18 -9.33 -7.15
N PRO A 43 -5.20 -10.23 -8.16
CA PRO A 43 -5.28 -9.82 -9.57
C PRO A 43 -6.53 -9.01 -9.94
N GLN A 44 -7.64 -9.15 -9.19
CA GLN A 44 -8.91 -8.48 -9.47
C GLN A 44 -9.11 -7.24 -8.60
N ARG A 45 -8.69 -7.31 -7.33
CA ARG A 45 -8.93 -6.27 -6.30
C ARG A 45 -7.75 -5.32 -6.14
N GLY A 46 -6.56 -5.67 -6.65
CA GLY A 46 -5.33 -4.90 -6.51
C GLY A 46 -4.58 -5.21 -5.21
N LEU A 47 -3.94 -4.21 -4.62
CA LEU A 47 -3.18 -4.33 -3.38
C LEU A 47 -4.06 -3.96 -2.17
N SER A 48 -4.06 -4.78 -1.13
CA SER A 48 -4.62 -4.45 0.17
C SER A 48 -3.50 -4.32 1.20
N ILE A 49 -3.51 -3.23 1.95
CA ILE A 49 -2.54 -2.89 2.99
C ILE A 49 -3.26 -2.96 4.35
N ASP A 50 -2.86 -3.86 5.23
CA ASP A 50 -3.45 -3.94 6.58
C ASP A 50 -2.53 -3.28 7.63
N LEU A 51 -2.77 -2.00 7.94
CA LEU A 51 -1.94 -1.27 8.89
C LEU A 51 -2.05 -1.81 10.32
N ARG A 52 -3.08 -2.60 10.64
CA ARG A 52 -3.26 -3.22 11.96
C ARG A 52 -2.25 -4.33 12.24
N ARG A 53 -1.46 -4.71 11.23
CA ARG A 53 -0.38 -5.71 11.32
C ARG A 53 0.86 -5.17 12.01
N PHE A 54 1.02 -3.84 12.08
CA PHE A 54 2.04 -3.24 12.92
C PHE A 54 1.73 -3.46 14.41
N GLU A 55 2.77 -3.44 15.24
CA GLU A 55 2.64 -3.47 16.69
C GLU A 55 1.69 -2.38 17.18
N ILE A 56 0.87 -2.73 18.18
CA ILE A 56 -0.28 -1.92 18.62
C ILE A 56 0.12 -0.50 19.02
N ASP A 57 1.26 -0.34 19.71
CA ASP A 57 1.73 0.97 20.18
C ASP A 57 2.20 1.84 19.02
N TYR A 58 2.90 1.25 18.05
CA TYR A 58 3.32 1.95 16.84
C TYR A 58 2.13 2.35 15.98
N TYR A 59 1.18 1.44 15.79
CA TYR A 59 -0.06 1.70 15.06
C TYR A 59 -0.81 2.87 15.68
N LYS A 60 -1.02 2.83 17.00
CA LYS A 60 -1.73 3.89 17.72
C LYS A 60 -1.03 5.25 17.60
N ALA A 61 0.30 5.28 17.70
CA ALA A 61 1.06 6.52 17.59
C ALA A 61 1.06 7.12 16.17
N THR A 62 1.10 6.27 15.15
CA THR A 62 1.40 6.67 13.76
C THR A 62 0.17 6.77 12.88
N PHE A 63 -0.82 5.88 13.06
CA PHE A 63 -1.94 5.70 12.14
C PHE A 63 -3.32 5.88 12.79
N TYR A 64 -3.39 6.04 14.12
CA TYR A 64 -4.64 6.23 14.84
C TYR A 64 -4.70 7.60 15.57
N PRO A 65 -5.88 8.24 15.64
CA PRO A 65 -7.06 7.94 14.83
C PRO A 65 -6.81 8.34 13.36
N PRO A 66 -7.36 7.59 12.38
CA PRO A 66 -7.05 7.79 10.96
C PRO A 66 -7.43 9.19 10.44
N GLU A 67 -8.46 9.81 11.02
CA GLU A 67 -8.90 11.19 10.76
C GLU A 67 -7.74 12.18 10.96
N GLU A 68 -7.01 12.02 12.08
CA GLU A 68 -5.93 12.91 12.51
C GLU A 68 -4.59 12.52 11.88
N LYS A 69 -4.39 11.22 11.63
CA LYS A 69 -3.14 10.64 11.13
C LYS A 69 -3.10 10.48 9.61
N LYS A 70 -4.08 11.04 8.89
CA LYS A 70 -4.20 10.99 7.43
C LYS A 70 -2.91 11.27 6.68
N LYS A 71 -2.13 12.27 7.11
CA LYS A 71 -0.84 12.62 6.48
C LYS A 71 0.17 11.47 6.55
N HIS A 72 0.22 10.74 7.66
CA HIS A 72 1.14 9.61 7.83
C HIS A 72 0.70 8.39 7.01
N ILE A 73 -0.62 8.16 6.93
CA ILE A 73 -1.19 7.11 6.06
C ILE A 73 -0.89 7.43 4.60
N ASP A 74 -1.13 8.67 4.16
CA ASP A 74 -0.80 9.17 2.81
C ASP A 74 0.69 8.99 2.49
N GLU A 75 1.58 9.33 3.43
CA GLU A 75 3.03 9.17 3.25
C GLU A 75 3.43 7.70 3.14
N PHE A 76 2.83 6.82 3.94
CA PHE A 76 3.08 5.37 3.86
C PHE A 76 2.65 4.82 2.51
N VAL A 77 1.43 5.15 2.07
CA VAL A 77 0.90 4.71 0.77
C VAL A 77 1.75 5.25 -0.39
N ARG A 78 2.22 6.50 -0.33
CA ARG A 78 3.16 7.04 -1.35
C ARG A 78 4.44 6.22 -1.45
N LYS A 79 5.03 5.83 -0.33
CA LYS A 79 6.24 5.01 -0.34
C LYS A 79 5.97 3.62 -0.93
N VAL A 80 4.80 3.04 -0.62
CA VAL A 80 4.34 1.80 -1.26
C VAL A 80 4.22 1.96 -2.78
N CYS A 81 3.62 3.05 -3.27
CA CYS A 81 3.57 3.34 -4.71
C CYS A 81 4.96 3.44 -5.34
N GLY A 82 5.92 4.07 -4.66
CA GLY A 82 7.31 4.12 -5.12
C GLY A 82 7.96 2.74 -5.27
N VAL A 83 7.65 1.80 -4.37
CA VAL A 83 8.10 0.40 -4.48
C VAL A 83 7.42 -0.27 -5.69
N ILE A 84 6.10 -0.16 -5.82
CA ILE A 84 5.36 -0.74 -6.95
C ILE A 84 5.94 -0.25 -8.28
N TYR A 85 6.20 1.05 -8.43
CA TYR A 85 6.80 1.63 -9.63
C TYR A 85 8.18 1.04 -9.95
N LYS A 86 9.03 0.88 -8.94
CA LYS A 86 10.36 0.29 -9.10
C LYS A 86 10.26 -1.17 -9.56
N THR A 87 9.35 -1.94 -8.96
CA THR A 87 9.09 -3.33 -9.36
C THR A 87 8.59 -3.41 -10.80
N LEU A 88 7.68 -2.52 -11.22
CA LEU A 88 7.18 -2.45 -12.59
C LEU A 88 8.28 -2.21 -13.61
N LYS A 89 9.12 -1.18 -13.39
CA LYS A 89 10.28 -0.91 -14.25
C LYS A 89 11.22 -2.10 -14.36
N THR A 90 11.52 -2.74 -13.24
CA THR A 90 12.41 -3.92 -13.21
C THR A 90 11.80 -5.10 -13.97
N SER A 91 10.47 -5.21 -13.99
CA SER A 91 9.74 -6.26 -14.69
C SER A 91 9.45 -5.96 -16.18
N GLY A 92 9.88 -4.80 -16.70
CA GLY A 92 9.63 -4.40 -18.08
C GLY A 92 8.15 -4.13 -18.39
N ARG A 93 7.36 -3.74 -17.39
CA ARG A 93 5.95 -3.36 -17.53
C ARG A 93 5.84 -1.84 -17.44
N GLU A 94 5.29 -1.22 -18.48
CA GLU A 94 5.24 0.24 -18.62
C GLU A 94 3.96 0.84 -18.04
N ASP A 95 2.83 0.12 -18.07
CA ASP A 95 1.55 0.59 -17.54
C ASP A 95 0.80 -0.47 -16.73
N ILE A 96 0.48 -0.14 -15.48
CA ILE A 96 -0.48 -0.92 -14.68
C ILE A 96 -1.34 0.03 -13.84
N THR A 97 -2.63 -0.30 -13.76
CA THR A 97 -3.54 0.31 -12.79
C THR A 97 -3.66 -0.64 -11.61
N ILE A 98 -3.21 -0.21 -10.42
CA ILE A 98 -3.36 -1.00 -9.19
C ILE A 98 -4.25 -0.23 -8.22
N THR A 99 -5.38 -0.85 -7.85
CA THR A 99 -6.18 -0.35 -6.73
C THR A 99 -5.49 -0.65 -5.41
N ILE A 100 -5.31 0.34 -4.53
CA ILE A 100 -4.70 0.12 -3.20
C ILE A 100 -5.75 0.40 -2.13
N THR A 101 -6.16 -0.64 -1.41
CA THR A 101 -7.05 -0.54 -0.25
C THR A 101 -6.24 -0.50 1.04
N VAL A 102 -6.65 0.24 2.08
CA VAL A 102 -5.91 0.28 3.35
C VAL A 102 -6.83 0.02 4.55
N ARG A 103 -6.61 -1.06 5.30
CA ARG A 103 -7.44 -1.44 6.46
C ARG A 103 -6.98 -0.75 7.74
N HIS A 104 -7.92 -0.27 8.56
CA HIS A 104 -7.71 0.49 9.80
C HIS A 104 -8.64 -0.04 10.92
N MET A 105 -8.53 0.45 12.16
CA MET A 105 -9.35 -0.02 13.30
C MET A 105 -10.77 0.53 13.38
N ILE A 106 -11.05 1.77 12.94
CA ILE A 106 -12.35 2.45 13.21
C ILE A 106 -13.44 2.10 12.19
N SER A 107 -13.05 1.69 10.98
CA SER A 107 -13.94 1.03 10.02
C SER A 107 -13.22 -0.22 9.56
N GLU A 108 -13.89 -1.37 9.52
CA GLU A 108 -13.27 -2.67 9.16
C GLU A 108 -12.57 -2.65 7.80
N VAL A 109 -12.80 -1.62 6.98
CA VAL A 109 -12.00 -1.25 5.82
C VAL A 109 -12.02 0.27 5.64
N SER A 110 -10.87 0.91 5.36
CA SER A 110 -10.85 2.25 4.75
C SER A 110 -10.44 2.08 3.29
N HIS A 111 -11.37 2.33 2.36
CA HIS A 111 -11.06 2.20 0.95
C HIS A 111 -10.20 3.40 0.53
N TRP A 112 -8.94 3.13 0.20
CA TRP A 112 -8.12 4.08 -0.53
C TRP A 112 -8.28 3.80 -2.03
N LYS A 113 -8.15 4.87 -2.83
CA LYS A 113 -8.56 4.90 -4.23
C LYS A 113 -7.62 4.11 -5.14
N THR A 114 -8.04 3.90 -6.38
CA THR A 114 -7.21 3.40 -7.47
C THR A 114 -5.99 4.27 -7.72
N PHE A 115 -4.79 3.69 -7.69
CA PHE A 115 -3.54 4.39 -8.03
C PHE A 115 -3.16 4.03 -9.46
N PHE A 116 -3.01 5.06 -10.29
CA PHE A 116 -2.43 4.93 -11.61
C PHE A 116 -0.95 5.20 -11.48
N ILE A 117 -0.14 4.19 -11.77
CA ILE A 117 1.28 4.38 -11.97
C ILE A 117 1.44 4.50 -13.49
N SER A 118 1.46 5.73 -14.00
CA SER A 118 1.81 6.01 -15.39
C SER A 118 3.32 6.21 -15.53
N GLU A 119 3.84 6.15 -16.75
CA GLU A 119 5.25 6.46 -17.03
C GLU A 119 5.73 7.79 -16.44
N ALA A 120 4.83 8.77 -16.32
CA ALA A 120 5.06 10.09 -15.72
C ALA A 120 5.09 10.11 -14.18
N TYR A 121 5.08 8.96 -13.51
CA TYR A 121 5.24 8.87 -12.06
C TYR A 121 6.66 9.31 -11.65
N ASP A 122 6.78 10.58 -11.29
CA ASP A 122 8.01 11.21 -10.84
C ASP A 122 8.15 11.08 -9.33
N ASN A 123 9.08 10.23 -8.86
CA ASN A 123 9.39 10.06 -7.44
C ASN A 123 9.91 11.36 -6.77
N SER A 124 10.28 12.37 -7.54
CA SER A 124 10.73 13.68 -7.03
C SER A 124 9.60 14.70 -6.87
N LYS A 125 8.43 14.48 -7.50
CA LYS A 125 7.25 15.32 -7.36
C LYS A 125 6.18 14.56 -6.59
N LEU A 126 5.51 15.22 -5.66
CA LEU A 126 4.35 14.65 -4.98
C LEU A 126 3.23 14.43 -6.01
N SER A 127 3.23 13.29 -6.72
CA SER A 127 2.13 12.93 -7.59
C SER A 127 0.84 12.97 -6.75
N PRO A 128 -0.17 13.76 -7.15
CA PRO A 128 -1.36 13.94 -6.34
C PRO A 128 -2.06 12.58 -6.19
N LEU A 129 -2.26 12.16 -4.94
CA LEU A 129 -3.14 11.05 -4.62
C LEU A 129 -4.57 11.56 -4.87
N ASN A 130 -5.11 11.35 -6.06
CA ASN A 130 -6.48 11.75 -6.38
C ASN A 130 -7.44 10.88 -5.57
N LYS A 131 -8.33 11.50 -4.77
CA LYS A 131 -9.31 10.82 -3.89
C LYS A 131 -10.66 10.62 -4.57
N LYS A 132 -11.34 9.48 -4.28
CA LYS A 132 -12.81 9.34 -4.29
C LYS A 132 -13.50 10.60 -3.80
N ASP A 133 -14.22 11.37 -4.61
CA ASP A 133 -15.07 12.41 -3.99
C ASP A 133 -16.16 11.77 -3.11
N GLN A 134 -16.39 10.46 -3.25
CA GLN A 134 -17.24 9.63 -2.40
C GLN A 134 -16.47 8.40 -1.93
N ASP A 135 -15.93 8.37 -0.71
CA ASP A 135 -15.52 7.13 -0.02
C ASP A 135 -15.35 7.31 1.51
N TRP A 136 -16.02 8.30 2.11
CA TRP A 136 -16.17 8.39 3.58
C TRP A 136 -17.58 8.04 4.07
N PHE A 137 -18.46 7.58 3.18
CA PHE A 137 -19.80 7.14 3.53
C PHE A 137 -20.25 6.01 2.61
N ASN A 138 -20.39 4.82 3.18
CA ASN A 138 -21.69 4.17 3.18
C ASN A 138 -21.97 3.70 4.61
N LYS A 139 -22.63 4.62 5.32
CA LYS A 139 -23.40 4.41 6.53
C LYS A 139 -24.33 3.20 6.34
N PHE A 140 -24.41 2.36 7.37
CA PHE A 140 -25.69 1.77 7.78
C PHE A 140 -26.71 2.88 8.02
#